data_AF-A0A975YAW0-F1
#
_entry.id   AF-A0A975YAW0-F1
#
_cell.length_a   1.000
_cell.length_b   1.000
_cell.length_c   1.000
_cell.angle_alpha   90.00
_cell.angle_beta   90.00
_cell.angle_gamma   90.00
#
_symmetry.space_group_name_H-M   'P 1'
#
loop_
_entity.id
_entity.type
_entity.pdbx_description
1 polymer ?
#
loop_
_entity_poly.entity_id
_entity_poly.type
_entity_poly.pdbx_seq_one_letter_code
_entity_poly.pdbx_strand_id
1 'polypeptide(L)'
;MSTPPDQPEPTDPQPEPDPPVFEPALYYRVTARDVTPACVNFEKVFVIDPCYSNGGHPRVGCGMCGKDMVLLSGQLLDPQPEVS
;
A
#
# COMPACT_ATOMS: atom_id res chain seq x y z
N MET A 1 4.48 -24.16 43.08
CA MET A 1 5.57 -23.70 42.20
C MET A 1 4.98 -22.56 41.37
N SER A 2 5.37 -21.31 41.66
CA SER A 2 4.81 -20.13 41.00
C SER A 2 5.74 -19.71 39.86
N THR A 3 5.28 -19.82 38.62
CA THR A 3 5.96 -19.27 37.44
C THR A 3 5.85 -17.75 37.49
N PRO A 4 6.96 -16.98 37.34
CA PRO A 4 6.89 -15.54 37.18
C PRO A 4 6.28 -15.14 35.81
N PRO A 5 5.68 -13.94 35.70
CA PRO A 5 4.89 -13.54 34.55
C PRO A 5 5.73 -13.31 33.29
N ASP A 6 5.13 -13.71 32.18
CA ASP A 6 5.49 -13.43 30.79
C ASP A 6 5.78 -11.93 30.61
N GLN A 7 7.05 -11.59 30.37
CA GLN A 7 7.46 -10.23 30.05
C GLN A 7 7.13 -10.00 28.57
N PRO A 8 6.35 -8.97 28.17
CA PRO A 8 6.10 -8.72 26.77
C PRO A 8 7.42 -8.40 26.07
N GLU A 9 7.72 -9.13 24.99
CA GLU A 9 8.90 -8.89 24.17
C GLU A 9 8.93 -7.42 23.70
N PRO A 10 10.10 -6.75 23.76
CA PRO A 10 10.24 -5.41 23.23
C PRO A 10 9.93 -5.47 21.72
N THR A 11 8.88 -4.77 21.30
CA THR A 11 8.55 -4.61 19.89
C THR A 11 9.64 -3.74 19.28
N ASP A 12 10.65 -4.35 18.66
CA ASP A 12 11.61 -3.63 17.81
C ASP A 12 10.81 -2.71 16.85
N PRO A 13 11.22 -1.45 16.67
CA PRO A 13 10.60 -0.59 15.68
C PRO A 13 10.84 -1.24 14.32
N GLN A 14 9.77 -1.81 13.76
CA GLN A 14 9.79 -2.42 12.44
C GLN A 14 10.29 -1.34 11.47
N PRO A 15 11.39 -1.59 10.71
CA PRO A 15 11.90 -0.60 9.77
C PRO A 15 10.75 -0.17 8.86
N GLU A 16 10.54 1.14 8.74
CA GLU A 16 9.57 1.66 7.78
C GLU A 16 9.96 1.10 6.41
N PRO A 17 9.08 0.36 5.73
CA PRO A 17 9.44 -0.29 4.48
C PRO A 17 9.87 0.76 3.47
N ASP A 18 10.97 0.51 2.75
CA ASP A 18 11.40 1.35 1.64
C ASP A 18 10.23 1.56 0.66
N PRO A 19 10.14 2.73 0.01
CA PRO A 19 9.14 2.96 -1.01
C PRO A 19 9.20 1.86 -2.08
N PRO A 20 8.07 1.22 -2.44
CA PRO A 20 8.07 0.18 -3.45
C PRO A 20 8.57 0.75 -4.79
N VAL A 21 9.58 0.11 -5.38
CA VAL A 21 10.06 0.42 -6.73
C VAL A 21 9.19 -0.35 -7.73
N PHE A 22 8.64 0.35 -8.71
CA PHE A 22 7.77 -0.22 -9.73
C PHE A 22 8.44 -0.23 -11.09
N GLU A 23 8.34 -1.35 -11.80
CA GLU A 23 8.79 -1.47 -13.18
C GLU A 23 7.76 -0.85 -14.13
N PRO A 24 8.20 -0.29 -15.27
CA PRO A 24 7.30 0.28 -16.26
C PRO A 24 6.48 -0.79 -16.97
N ALA A 25 5.25 -0.44 -17.32
CA ALA A 25 4.33 -1.24 -18.13
C ALA A 25 3.91 -2.60 -17.53
N LEU A 26 3.98 -2.75 -16.20
CA LEU A 26 3.48 -3.91 -15.47
C LEU A 26 2.30 -3.55 -14.56
N TYR A 27 1.53 -4.56 -14.18
CA TYR A 27 0.44 -4.48 -13.21
C TYR A 27 0.84 -5.02 -11.85
N TYR A 28 0.40 -4.29 -10.81
CA TYR A 28 0.67 -4.58 -9.41
C TYR A 28 -0.64 -4.62 -8.62
N ARG A 29 -0.69 -5.42 -7.56
CA ARG A 29 -1.62 -5.24 -6.45
C ARG A 29 -1.00 -4.27 -5.46
N VAL A 30 -1.63 -3.13 -5.23
CA VAL A 30 -1.08 -2.07 -4.35
C VAL A 30 -2.01 -1.81 -3.17
N THR A 31 -1.44 -1.31 -2.08
CA THR A 31 -2.22 -0.64 -1.04
C THR A 31 -1.97 0.86 -1.07
N ALA A 32 -3.02 1.65 -0.90
CA ALA A 32 -2.95 3.11 -0.93
C ALA A 32 -3.77 3.75 0.19
N ARG A 33 -3.32 4.91 0.69
CA ARG A 33 -3.99 5.65 1.75
C ARG A 33 -4.30 7.08 1.32
N ASP A 34 -5.52 7.54 1.58
CA ASP A 34 -5.85 8.96 1.42
C ASP A 34 -5.30 9.76 2.60
N VAL A 35 -4.51 10.78 2.30
CA VAL A 35 -3.87 11.66 3.30
C VAL A 35 -4.50 13.05 3.35
N THR A 36 -5.68 13.23 2.76
CA THR A 36 -6.41 14.49 2.73
C THR A 36 -7.29 14.66 3.96
N PRO A 37 -6.98 15.57 4.91
CA PRO A 37 -7.72 15.66 6.19
C PRO A 37 -9.21 15.97 6.04
N ALA A 38 -9.59 16.68 4.98
CA ALA A 38 -10.99 17.03 4.70
C ALA A 38 -11.78 15.92 3.99
N CYS A 39 -11.14 14.81 3.60
CA CYS A 39 -11.80 13.72 2.90
C CYS A 39 -12.47 12.75 3.88
N VAL A 40 -13.66 12.24 3.52
CA VAL A 40 -14.33 11.14 4.25
C VAL A 40 -13.48 9.85 4.29
N ASN A 41 -12.48 9.74 3.43
CA ASN A 41 -11.55 8.63 3.39
C ASN A 41 -10.20 8.92 4.04
N PHE A 42 -10.05 10.04 4.76
CA PHE A 42 -8.81 10.37 5.47
C PHE A 42 -8.30 9.19 6.31
N GLU A 43 -7.04 8.84 6.11
CA GLU A 43 -6.31 7.73 6.73
C GLU A 43 -6.83 6.31 6.42
N LYS A 44 -7.88 6.17 5.60
CA LYS A 44 -8.34 4.85 5.16
C LYS A 44 -7.38 4.25 4.14
N VAL A 45 -7.10 2.96 4.31
CA VAL A 45 -6.26 2.17 3.41
C VAL A 45 -7.15 1.34 2.49
N PHE A 46 -6.82 1.33 1.21
CA PHE A 46 -7.52 0.59 0.17
C PHE A 46 -6.55 -0.36 -0.54
N VAL A 47 -7.07 -1.50 -0.98
CA VAL A 47 -6.37 -2.44 -1.87
C VAL A 47 -6.84 -2.17 -3.29
N ILE A 48 -5.91 -1.94 -4.21
CA ILE A 48 -6.19 -1.71 -5.63
C ILE A 48 -5.53 -2.84 -6.41
N ASP A 49 -6.35 -3.59 -7.14
CA ASP A 49 -5.95 -4.75 -7.91
C ASP A 49 -6.87 -4.87 -9.15
N PRO A 50 -6.35 -4.69 -10.39
CA PRO A 50 -4.96 -4.41 -10.74
C PRO A 50 -4.65 -2.89 -10.80
N CYS A 51 -3.40 -2.50 -10.52
CA CYS A 51 -2.88 -1.14 -10.68
C CYS A 51 -1.75 -1.09 -11.72
N TYR A 52 -1.96 -0.33 -12.79
CA TYR A 52 -0.98 -0.20 -13.87
C TYR A 52 0.15 0.78 -13.52
N SER A 53 1.39 0.34 -13.69
CA SER A 53 2.60 1.16 -13.53
C SER A 53 2.98 1.83 -14.85
N ASN A 54 2.42 3.02 -15.11
CA ASN A 54 2.78 3.78 -16.30
C ASN A 54 4.17 4.42 -16.15
N GLY A 55 5.17 3.92 -16.88
CA GLY A 55 6.54 4.43 -16.80
C GLY A 55 7.22 4.24 -15.44
N GLY A 56 6.78 3.27 -14.62
CA GLY A 56 7.29 3.07 -13.26
C GLY A 56 6.55 3.89 -12.20
N HIS A 57 5.43 4.50 -12.56
CA HIS A 57 4.68 5.40 -11.69
C HIS A 57 3.19 4.99 -11.59
N PRO A 58 2.86 3.94 -10.82
CA PRO A 58 1.46 3.66 -10.51
C PRO A 58 0.83 4.83 -9.78
N ARG A 59 -0.42 5.15 -10.14
CA ARG A 59 -1.18 6.25 -9.54
C ARG A 59 -2.53 5.73 -9.09
N VAL A 60 -2.88 6.03 -7.84
CA VAL A 60 -4.19 5.73 -7.26
C VAL A 60 -4.82 7.05 -6.82
N GLY A 61 -5.95 7.39 -7.43
CA GLY A 61 -6.74 8.56 -7.04
C GLY A 61 -7.88 8.16 -6.11
N CYS A 62 -8.19 9.03 -5.14
CA CYS A 62 -9.39 8.87 -4.32
C CYS A 62 -10.64 9.23 -5.11
N GLY A 63 -11.58 8.30 -5.26
CA GLY A 63 -12.86 8.55 -5.91
C GLY A 63 -13.75 9.57 -5.19
N MET A 64 -13.47 9.92 -3.92
CA MET A 64 -14.26 10.87 -3.15
C MET A 64 -13.73 12.30 -3.22
N CYS A 65 -12.41 12.50 -3.06
CA CYS A 65 -11.81 13.84 -3.07
C CYS A 65 -11.03 14.17 -4.35
N GLY A 66 -10.84 13.19 -5.24
CA GLY A 66 -10.12 13.32 -6.51
C GLY A 66 -8.59 13.45 -6.38
N LYS A 67 -8.04 13.45 -5.17
CA LYS A 67 -6.60 13.62 -4.93
C LYS A 67 -5.85 12.29 -5.03
N ASP A 68 -4.56 12.39 -5.35
CA ASP A 68 -3.65 11.24 -5.34
C ASP A 68 -3.50 10.69 -3.91
N MET A 69 -3.63 9.37 -3.78
CA MET A 69 -3.34 8.63 -2.55
C MET A 69 -1.85 8.29 -2.46
N VAL A 70 -1.36 8.09 -1.24
CA VAL A 70 -0.01 7.60 -0.99
C VAL A 70 0.01 6.09 -1.12
N LEU A 71 0.87 5.55 -1.99
CA LEU A 71 1.11 4.12 -2.11
C LEU A 71 1.95 3.63 -0.91
N LEU A 72 1.50 2.54 -0.29
CA LEU A 72 2.13 1.96 0.89
C LEU A 72 2.85 0.64 0.57
N SER A 73 2.31 -0.14 -0.37
CA SER A 73 2.92 -1.39 -0.83
C SER A 73 2.58 -1.67 -2.29
N GLY A 74 3.39 -2.53 -2.92
CA GLY A 74 3.15 -3.02 -4.27
C GLY A 74 3.65 -4.45 -4.43
N GLN A 75 2.78 -5.34 -4.90
CA GLN A 75 3.10 -6.71 -5.25
C GLN A 75 2.93 -6.88 -6.76
N LEU A 76 3.98 -7.29 -7.47
CA LEU A 76 3.89 -7.59 -8.90
C LEU A 76 2.88 -8.72 -9.13
N LEU A 77 1.96 -8.54 -10.06
CA LEU A 77 1.02 -9.59 -10.43
C LEU A 77 1.71 -10.65 -11.29
N ASP A 78 1.55 -11.91 -10.93
CA ASP A 78 1.97 -13.05 -11.75
C ASP A 78 0.86 -14.12 -11.69
N PRO A 79 0.11 -14.35 -12.78
CA PRO A 79 0.30 -13.78 -14.11
C PRO A 79 -0.08 -12.29 -14.22
N GLN A 80 0.48 -11.61 -15.22
CA GLN A 80 -0.01 -10.30 -15.65
C GLN A 80 -1.42 -10.43 -16.25
N PRO A 81 -2.35 -9.47 -15.97
CA PRO A 81 -3.69 -9.52 -16.53
C PRO A 81 -3.66 -9.37 -18.06
N GLU A 82 -4.54 -10.08 -18.74
CA GLU A 82 -4.74 -9.93 -20.18
C GLU A 82 -5.41 -8.58 -20.46
N VAL A 83 -4.71 -7.69 -21.17
CA VAL A 83 -5.27 -6.43 -21.66
C VAL A 83 -5.60 -6.59 -23.14
N SER A 84 -6.88 -6.40 -23.49
CA SER A 84 -7.39 -6.46 -24.87
C SER A 84 -7.54 -5.08 -25.49
#